data_AF-A0A946Q7F6-F1
#
_entry.id   AF-A0A946Q7F6-F1
#
_cell.length_a   1.000
_cell.length_b   1.000
_cell.length_c   1.000
_cell.angle_alpha   90.00
_cell.angle_beta   90.00
_cell.angle_gamma   90.00
#
_symmetry.space_group_name_H-M   'P 1'
#
loop_
_entity.id
_entity.type
_entity.pdbx_description
1 polymer ?
#
loop_
_entity_poly.entity_id
_entity_poly.type
_entity_poly.pdbx_seq_one_letter_code
_entity_poly.pdbx_strand_id
1 'polypeptide(L)'
;MKKTSLPPHLALLLCSLTPFTSSATTEAQLLERLTILEHRVTTLEQQLGTQSTPSRWKNQELWFSIQKEMSKKAVDSLLGKPGRIEENIFTTWYYHPTSKLHSFVWFDEGVVLGWTGPE
;
A
#
# COMPACT_ATOMS: atom_id res chain seq x y z
N MET A 1 -7.88 65.51 57.22
CA MET A 1 -8.98 64.93 56.41
C MET A 1 -9.21 65.77 55.16
N LYS A 2 -8.80 65.30 53.98
CA LYS A 2 -9.52 65.37 52.69
C LYS A 2 -8.61 64.81 51.58
N LYS A 3 -9.26 64.18 50.60
CA LYS A 3 -8.81 63.10 49.71
C LYS A 3 -7.95 63.58 48.53
N THR A 4 -7.00 62.75 48.12
CA THR A 4 -6.52 62.59 46.72
C THR A 4 -6.30 61.08 46.51
N SER A 5 -7.32 60.34 46.08
CA SER A 5 -7.58 59.91 44.69
C SER A 5 -6.42 59.14 44.06
N LEU A 6 -6.51 57.81 44.09
CA LEU A 6 -5.74 56.87 43.26
C LEU A 6 -6.75 55.83 42.76
N PRO A 7 -7.03 55.74 41.46
CA PRO A 7 -7.75 54.60 40.92
C PRO A 7 -6.79 53.49 40.49
N PRO A 8 -7.31 52.26 40.41
CA PRO A 8 -6.57 51.02 40.22
C PRO A 8 -6.52 50.64 38.73
N HIS A 9 -5.97 49.47 38.46
CA HIS A 9 -6.09 48.66 37.23
C HIS A 9 -4.87 48.63 36.31
N LEU A 10 -4.57 47.39 35.91
CA LEU A 10 -3.66 46.95 34.84
C LEU A 10 -2.18 46.87 35.25
N ALA A 11 -1.81 46.02 36.21
CA ALA A 11 -1.48 44.62 35.92
C ALA A 11 -1.93 44.14 34.54
N LEU A 12 -1.06 44.13 33.53
CA LEU A 12 -1.09 43.06 32.54
C LEU A 12 0.20 43.06 31.70
N LEU A 13 0.92 41.95 31.84
CA LEU A 13 1.77 41.32 30.84
C LEU A 13 2.70 42.24 30.04
N LEU A 14 3.94 42.32 30.51
CA LEU A 14 5.10 42.37 29.61
C LEU A 14 4.94 41.23 28.59
N CYS A 15 4.49 41.60 27.40
CA CYS A 15 4.42 40.74 26.24
C CYS A 15 5.84 40.26 25.95
N SER A 16 6.15 39.04 26.40
CA SER A 16 7.30 38.29 25.93
C SER A 16 7.10 38.06 24.44
N LEU A 17 7.64 38.95 23.61
CA LEU A 17 7.86 38.72 22.18
C LEU A 17 8.88 37.59 22.06
N THR A 18 8.41 36.35 22.15
CA THR A 18 9.14 35.24 21.55
C THR A 18 9.02 35.41 20.04
N PRO A 19 10.12 35.54 19.28
CA PRO A 19 10.03 35.46 17.84
C PRO A 19 9.52 34.06 17.51
N PHE A 20 8.32 33.99 16.94
CA PHE A 20 7.80 32.81 16.29
C PHE A 20 8.68 32.57 15.06
N THR A 21 9.75 31.80 15.22
CA THR A 21 10.58 31.34 14.12
C THR A 21 9.76 30.36 13.29
N SER A 22 8.97 30.91 12.35
CA SER A 22 8.45 30.13 11.24
C SER A 22 9.65 29.53 10.52
N SER A 23 9.90 28.25 10.73
CA SER A 23 10.93 27.51 10.02
C SER A 23 10.46 27.37 8.58
N ALA A 24 10.80 28.35 7.75
CA ALA A 24 10.62 28.27 6.31
C ALA A 24 11.44 27.07 5.82
N THR A 25 10.75 25.95 5.61
CA THR A 25 11.36 24.73 5.08
C THR A 25 11.86 25.08 3.69
N THR A 26 13.17 25.00 3.47
CA THR A 26 13.73 25.39 2.19
C THR A 26 13.34 24.37 1.12
N GLU A 27 13.21 24.82 -0.12
CA GLU A 27 12.91 23.95 -1.26
C GLU A 27 13.89 22.75 -1.35
N ALA A 28 15.16 22.99 -1.01
CA ALA A 28 16.18 21.95 -0.92
C ALA A 28 15.84 20.86 0.12
N GLN A 29 15.32 21.23 1.29
CA GLN A 29 14.89 20.26 2.32
C GLN A 29 13.65 19.46 1.87
N LEU A 30 12.77 20.06 1.08
CA LEU A 30 11.62 19.34 0.51
C LEU A 30 12.05 18.33 -0.54
N LEU A 31 12.97 18.69 -1.44
CA LEU A 31 13.53 17.79 -2.45
C LEU A 31 14.30 16.63 -1.81
N GLU A 32 15.08 16.91 -0.76
CA GLU A 32 15.76 15.86 0.01
C GLU A 32 14.75 14.90 0.66
N ARG A 33 13.67 15.42 1.24
CA ARG A 33 12.62 14.55 1.80
C ARG A 33 11.91 13.73 0.72
N LEU A 34 11.61 14.33 -0.43
CA LEU A 34 10.98 13.62 -1.55
C LEU A 34 11.85 12.47 -2.05
N THR A 35 13.13 12.73 -2.30
CA THR A 35 14.08 11.68 -2.76
C THR A 35 14.23 10.57 -1.73
N ILE A 36 14.29 10.89 -0.43
CA ILE A 36 14.29 9.88 0.64
C ILE A 36 12.99 9.07 0.64
N LEU A 37 11.84 9.72 0.48
CA LEU A 37 10.54 9.04 0.44
C LEU A 37 10.44 8.12 -0.78
N GLU A 38 10.80 8.59 -1.97
CA GLU A 38 10.83 7.80 -3.21
C GLU A 38 11.71 6.57 -3.05
N HIS A 39 12.93 6.74 -2.55
CA HIS A 39 13.84 5.63 -2.29
C HIS A 39 13.24 4.60 -1.32
N ARG A 40 12.61 5.08 -0.24
CA ARG A 40 11.96 4.20 0.75
C ARG A 40 10.78 3.45 0.15
N VAL A 41 9.95 4.12 -0.66
CA VAL A 41 8.85 3.47 -1.38
C VAL A 41 9.38 2.40 -2.31
N THR A 42 10.38 2.70 -3.15
CA THR A 42 11.00 1.71 -4.03
C THR A 42 11.58 0.52 -3.26
N THR A 43 12.23 0.77 -2.13
CA THR A 43 12.78 -0.30 -1.27
C THR A 43 11.67 -1.18 -0.71
N LEU A 44 10.59 -0.57 -0.22
CA LEU A 44 9.44 -1.30 0.33
C LEU A 44 8.71 -2.10 -0.75
N GLU A 45 8.53 -1.53 -1.94
CA GLU A 45 7.94 -2.22 -3.09
C GLU A 45 8.79 -3.41 -3.55
N GLN A 46 10.13 -3.26 -3.57
CA GLN A 46 11.04 -4.38 -3.84
C GLN A 46 10.93 -5.47 -2.77
N GLN A 47 10.90 -5.08 -1.48
CA GLN A 47 10.78 -6.02 -0.37
C GLN A 47 9.44 -6.78 -0.42
N LEU A 48 8.33 -6.10 -0.70
CA LEU A 48 7.02 -6.71 -0.91
C LEU A 48 6.99 -7.63 -2.14
N GLY A 49 7.62 -7.22 -3.24
CA GLY A 49 7.78 -8.06 -4.44
C GLY A 49 8.60 -9.33 -4.15
N THR A 50 9.59 -9.27 -3.27
CA THR A 50 10.38 -10.43 -2.83
C THR A 50 9.70 -11.28 -1.76
N GLN A 51 8.71 -10.76 -1.03
CA GLN A 51 7.86 -11.51 -0.10
C GLN A 51 6.65 -12.18 -0.79
N SER A 52 6.72 -12.44 -2.10
CA SER A 52 5.85 -13.45 -2.72
C SER A 52 6.19 -14.81 -2.11
N THR A 53 5.59 -15.12 -0.96
CA THR A 53 5.81 -16.38 -0.26
C THR A 53 5.55 -17.52 -1.24
N PRO A 54 6.57 -18.34 -1.56
CA PRO A 54 6.37 -19.48 -2.44
C PRO A 54 5.32 -20.35 -1.78
N SER A 55 4.18 -20.56 -2.45
CA SER A 55 2.99 -21.29 -1.97
C SER A 55 1.80 -20.48 -1.43
N ARG A 56 1.65 -19.16 -1.69
CA ARG A 56 0.38 -18.46 -1.35
C ARG A 56 -0.85 -19.17 -1.92
N TRP A 57 -0.75 -19.67 -3.14
CA TRP A 57 -1.78 -20.49 -3.78
C TRP A 57 -2.18 -21.75 -2.99
N LYS A 58 -1.42 -22.22 -1.99
CA LYS A 58 -1.84 -23.35 -1.14
C LYS A 58 -2.83 -22.95 -0.06
N ASN A 59 -2.97 -21.64 0.24
CA ASN A 59 -3.97 -21.19 1.20
C ASN A 59 -5.35 -21.14 0.54
N GLN A 60 -6.25 -22.04 0.94
CA GLN A 60 -7.60 -22.17 0.41
C GLN A 60 -8.44 -20.89 0.59
N GLU A 61 -8.24 -20.11 1.66
CA GLU A 61 -8.98 -18.87 1.93
C GLU A 61 -8.77 -17.81 0.84
N LEU A 62 -7.58 -17.79 0.24
CA LEU A 62 -7.27 -16.86 -0.85
C LEU A 62 -8.08 -17.17 -2.11
N TRP A 63 -8.44 -18.43 -2.35
CA TRP A 63 -9.25 -18.82 -3.51
C TRP A 63 -10.70 -18.39 -3.39
N PHE A 64 -11.23 -18.34 -2.15
CA PHE A 64 -12.56 -17.79 -1.90
C PHE A 64 -12.63 -16.27 -2.13
N SER A 65 -11.48 -15.59 -2.16
CA SER A 65 -11.40 -14.16 -2.43
C SER A 65 -11.37 -13.83 -3.94
N ILE A 66 -11.24 -14.85 -4.81
CA ILE A 66 -11.27 -14.65 -6.26
C ILE A 66 -12.70 -14.31 -6.69
N GLN A 67 -12.81 -13.38 -7.64
CA GLN A 67 -14.06 -12.96 -8.23
C GLN A 67 -13.96 -13.02 -9.74
N LYS A 68 -15.09 -13.20 -10.42
CA LYS A 68 -15.17 -13.01 -11.86
C LYS A 68 -14.73 -11.59 -12.22
N GLU A 69 -14.18 -11.42 -13.42
CA GLU A 69 -13.66 -10.16 -13.93
C GLU A 69 -12.41 -9.61 -13.21
N MET A 70 -11.88 -10.34 -12.22
CA MET A 70 -10.64 -9.96 -11.55
C MET A 70 -9.47 -9.96 -12.55
N SER A 71 -8.62 -8.93 -12.52
CA SER A 71 -7.49 -8.83 -13.45
C SER A 71 -6.38 -9.85 -13.14
N LYS A 72 -5.60 -10.22 -14.16
CA LYS A 72 -4.36 -11.03 -14.00
C LYS A 72 -3.44 -10.49 -12.89
N LYS A 73 -3.28 -9.17 -12.79
CA LYS A 73 -2.44 -8.53 -11.76
C LYS A 73 -2.99 -8.72 -10.34
N ALA A 74 -4.30 -8.65 -10.18
CA ALA A 74 -4.94 -8.89 -8.88
C ALA A 74 -4.79 -10.36 -8.47
N VAL A 75 -4.96 -11.31 -9.41
CA VAL A 75 -4.73 -12.73 -9.14
C VAL A 75 -3.27 -13.02 -8.78
N ASP A 76 -2.30 -12.44 -9.50
CA ASP A 76 -0.87 -12.55 -9.17
C ASP A 76 -0.56 -11.98 -7.77
N SER A 77 -1.18 -10.85 -7.41
CA SER A 77 -1.03 -10.25 -6.08
C SER A 77 -1.67 -11.09 -4.97
N LEU A 78 -2.68 -11.90 -5.31
CA LEU A 78 -3.44 -12.73 -4.36
C LEU A 78 -2.77 -14.11 -4.16
N LEU A 79 -2.53 -14.84 -5.25
CA LEU A 79 -2.05 -16.22 -5.22
C LEU A 79 -0.54 -16.35 -5.47
N GLY A 80 0.10 -15.28 -5.93
CA GLY A 80 1.47 -15.29 -6.43
C GLY A 80 1.56 -15.71 -7.90
N LYS A 81 2.81 -15.93 -8.35
CA LYS A 81 3.11 -16.35 -9.72
C LYS A 81 2.66 -17.80 -9.98
N PRO A 82 2.04 -18.09 -11.13
CA PRO A 82 1.72 -19.45 -11.52
C PRO A 82 2.99 -20.24 -11.86
N GLY A 83 2.94 -21.56 -11.66
CA GLY A 83 4.03 -22.47 -12.07
C GLY A 83 4.03 -22.72 -13.58
N ARG A 84 2.88 -22.58 -14.24
CA ARG A 84 2.73 -22.76 -15.69
C ARG A 84 1.61 -21.88 -16.22
N ILE A 85 1.81 -21.33 -17.41
CA ILE A 85 0.81 -20.55 -18.16
C ILE A 85 0.58 -21.25 -19.49
N GLU A 86 -0.68 -21.39 -19.90
CA GLU A 86 -1.07 -21.86 -21.23
C GLU A 86 -1.97 -20.84 -21.91
N GLU A 87 -1.63 -20.45 -23.14
CA GLU A 87 -2.36 -19.46 -23.92
C GLU A 87 -2.99 -20.18 -25.13
N ASN A 88 -4.20 -20.71 -24.93
CA ASN A 88 -4.93 -21.42 -25.98
C ASN A 88 -6.16 -20.58 -26.36
N ILE A 89 -7.37 -21.17 -26.43
CA ILE A 89 -8.62 -20.40 -26.56
C ILE A 89 -8.79 -19.45 -25.36
N PHE A 90 -8.42 -19.89 -24.17
CA PHE A 90 -8.35 -19.08 -22.95
C PHE A 90 -6.92 -19.09 -22.41
N THR A 91 -6.55 -18.04 -21.67
CA THR A 91 -5.30 -18.07 -20.89
C THR A 91 -5.57 -18.86 -19.61
N THR A 92 -4.84 -19.93 -19.32
CA THR A 92 -4.96 -20.66 -18.05
C THR A 92 -3.66 -20.62 -17.27
N TRP A 93 -3.75 -20.25 -16.01
CA TRP A 93 -2.66 -20.23 -15.04
C TRP A 93 -2.78 -21.43 -14.12
N TYR A 94 -1.75 -22.26 -14.07
CA TYR A 94 -1.66 -23.45 -13.23
C TYR A 94 -0.69 -23.22 -12.08
N TYR A 95 -1.14 -23.51 -10.87
CA TYR A 95 -0.39 -23.29 -9.64
C TYR A 95 0.19 -24.57 -9.06
N HIS A 96 -0.50 -25.70 -9.24
CA HIS A 96 0.00 -26.99 -8.79
C HIS A 96 1.16 -27.46 -9.69
N PRO A 97 2.28 -27.94 -9.13
CA PRO A 97 3.51 -28.21 -9.89
C PRO A 97 3.36 -29.34 -10.92
N THR A 98 2.52 -30.34 -10.64
CA THR A 98 2.43 -31.57 -11.45
C THR A 98 1.04 -31.86 -12.02
N SER A 99 0.00 -31.17 -11.55
CA SER A 99 -1.39 -31.49 -11.92
C SER A 99 -2.09 -30.23 -12.43
N LYS A 100 -2.74 -30.38 -13.58
CA LYS A 100 -3.53 -29.31 -14.20
C LYS A 100 -4.94 -29.19 -13.62
N LEU A 101 -5.37 -30.11 -12.76
CA LEU A 101 -6.76 -30.20 -12.31
C LEU A 101 -6.98 -29.66 -10.89
N HIS A 102 -5.93 -29.50 -10.08
CA HIS A 102 -6.08 -29.20 -8.65
C HIS A 102 -5.95 -27.73 -8.28
N SER A 103 -5.30 -26.89 -9.08
CA SER A 103 -5.16 -25.47 -8.75
C SER A 103 -4.91 -24.65 -10.00
N PHE A 104 -5.95 -24.00 -10.52
CA PHE A 104 -5.84 -23.20 -11.73
C PHE A 104 -6.85 -22.05 -11.77
N VAL A 105 -6.51 -21.04 -12.55
CA VAL A 105 -7.38 -19.90 -12.89
C VAL A 105 -7.36 -19.75 -14.41
N TRP A 106 -8.50 -19.67 -15.06
CA TRP A 106 -8.56 -19.36 -16.49
C TRP A 106 -9.19 -17.99 -16.72
N PHE A 107 -8.67 -17.32 -17.74
CA PHE A 107 -8.96 -15.94 -18.08
C PHE A 107 -9.48 -15.87 -19.50
N ASP A 108 -10.41 -14.96 -19.69
CA ASP A 108 -10.86 -14.50 -20.99
C ASP A 108 -10.62 -12.99 -21.08
N GLU A 109 -10.12 -12.50 -22.20
CA GLU A 109 -9.79 -11.08 -22.42
C GLU A 109 -8.97 -10.41 -21.28
N GLY A 110 -8.15 -11.18 -20.55
CA GLY A 110 -7.31 -10.67 -19.47
C GLY A 110 -7.95 -10.61 -18.08
N VAL A 111 -9.20 -11.08 -17.95
CA VAL A 111 -9.93 -11.11 -16.68
C VAL A 111 -10.39 -12.53 -16.31
N VAL A 112 -10.58 -12.78 -15.01
CA VAL A 112 -10.96 -14.11 -14.50
C VAL A 112 -12.35 -14.50 -15.01
N LEU A 113 -12.42 -15.66 -15.65
CA LEU A 113 -13.67 -16.30 -16.04
C LEU A 113 -14.05 -17.43 -15.07
N GLY A 114 -13.05 -18.16 -14.53
CA GLY A 114 -13.27 -19.25 -13.59
C GLY A 114 -11.98 -19.75 -12.93
N TRP A 115 -12.12 -20.51 -11.84
CA TRP A 115 -11.00 -21.05 -11.07
C TRP A 115 -11.37 -22.35 -10.34
N THR A 116 -10.35 -23.08 -9.92
CA THR A 116 -10.45 -24.23 -9.01
C THR A 116 -9.27 -24.17 -8.06
N GLY A 117 -9.56 -24.12 -6.76
CA GLY A 117 -8.55 -24.09 -5.70
C GLY A 117 -8.07 -25.48 -5.30
N PRO A 118 -7.00 -25.56 -4.49
CA PRO A 118 -6.50 -26.82 -3.95
C PRO A 118 -7.59 -27.51 -3.12
N GLU A 119 -7.62 -28.84 -3.24
CA GLU A 119 -8.39 -29.73 -2.35
C GLU A 119 -7.74 -29.85 -0.97
#